data_AF-A0A934DRI2-F1
#
_entry.id   AF-A0A934DRI2-F1
#
_cell.length_a   1.000
_cell.length_b   1.000
_cell.length_c   1.000
_cell.angle_alpha   90.00
_cell.angle_beta   90.00
_cell.angle_gamma   90.00
#
_symmetry.space_group_name_H-M   'P 1'
#
loop_
_entity.id
_entity.type
_entity.pdbx_description
1 polymer ?
#
loop_
_entity_poly.entity_id
_entity_poly.type
_entity_poly.pdbx_seq_one_letter_code
_entity_poly.pdbx_strand_id
1 'polypeptide(L)'
;MLRSFACRLCCLACLTCGCATGTAAPSTVIYKDAGGQDAVSEEPADSGPLPEGAAGASPDAPGDALNDAPIEDQVSPPDVVETGPDAPVCDATAVINEIQTEGTVEPEDEFVELYNPGTCAVPMDEYSLYYRSATGTTDSTLWTAIAGQKLQPKAYFVLGGAKYSYGAADFTFAPGASLALAGGGLALKRNTKTIDMVGWGSAKNAYVDGAVAPAAAAGKSIARHPDGDDSDNNSVDFTAGTPTPRKTNN
;
A
#
# COMPACT_ATOMS: atom_id res chain seq x y z
N MET A 1 37.95 -9.28 49.12
CA MET A 1 38.85 -10.32 48.56
C MET A 1 38.71 -10.31 47.05
N LEU A 2 39.72 -9.76 46.37
CA LEU A 2 39.89 -9.76 44.91
C LEU A 2 39.99 -11.19 44.38
N ARG A 3 39.31 -11.52 43.27
CA ARG A 3 39.81 -12.46 42.26
C ARG A 3 39.32 -12.07 40.86
N SER A 4 40.24 -11.50 40.09
CA SER A 4 40.22 -11.36 38.63
C SER A 4 40.09 -12.71 37.93
N PHE A 5 39.34 -12.74 36.84
CA PHE A 5 39.56 -13.67 35.73
C PHE A 5 39.76 -12.84 34.46
N ALA A 6 41.02 -12.67 34.08
CA ALA A 6 41.39 -12.16 32.76
C ALA A 6 41.53 -13.38 31.83
N CYS A 7 40.64 -13.48 30.85
CA CYS A 7 40.78 -14.43 29.75
C CYS A 7 41.62 -13.76 28.66
N ARG A 8 42.84 -14.29 28.44
CA ARG A 8 43.73 -13.97 27.31
C ARG A 8 43.58 -15.07 26.28
N LEU A 9 43.18 -14.73 25.06
CA LEU A 9 43.40 -15.53 23.85
C LEU A 9 43.63 -14.53 22.69
N CYS A 10 44.87 -14.26 22.29
CA CYS A 10 45.56 -14.83 21.12
C CYS A 10 44.67 -14.76 19.84
N CYS A 11 44.76 -13.67 19.07
CA CYS A 11 45.69 -13.45 17.95
C CYS A 11 45.33 -14.24 16.69
N LEU A 12 44.61 -13.62 15.75
CA LEU A 12 44.67 -13.96 14.32
C LEU A 12 44.12 -12.83 13.43
N ALA A 13 44.79 -12.62 12.29
CA ALA A 13 44.50 -11.71 11.16
C ALA A 13 44.81 -10.21 11.41
N CYS A 14 45.41 -9.44 10.48
CA CYS A 14 45.36 -9.56 9.04
C CYS A 14 46.67 -9.06 8.38
N LEU A 15 46.99 -9.70 7.26
CA LEU A 15 48.15 -9.49 6.40
C LEU A 15 48.03 -8.19 5.58
N THR A 16 49.18 -7.70 5.15
CA THR A 16 49.47 -6.41 4.55
C THR A 16 48.95 -6.21 3.11
N CYS A 17 48.56 -4.96 2.84
CA CYS A 17 48.90 -4.11 1.68
C CYS A 17 48.95 -4.74 0.27
N GLY A 18 48.01 -4.30 -0.58
CA GLY A 18 48.10 -4.40 -2.04
C GLY A 18 47.29 -3.29 -2.69
N CYS A 19 47.92 -2.15 -2.93
CA CYS A 19 47.38 -1.06 -3.75
C CYS A 19 47.51 -1.43 -5.23
N ALA A 20 46.41 -1.42 -5.98
CA ALA A 20 46.43 -1.44 -7.43
C ALA A 20 45.45 -0.38 -7.95
N THR A 21 46.03 0.71 -8.46
CA THR A 21 45.36 1.76 -9.23
C THR A 21 44.99 1.22 -10.61
N GLY A 22 43.70 1.26 -10.95
CA GLY A 22 43.19 0.96 -12.29
C GLY A 22 42.05 1.89 -12.64
N THR A 23 42.39 3.03 -13.22
CA THR A 23 41.47 3.95 -13.91
C THR A 23 41.05 3.36 -15.25
N ALA A 24 39.74 3.27 -15.52
CA ALA A 24 39.20 3.07 -16.86
C ALA A 24 37.93 3.92 -17.06
N ALA A 25 37.86 4.51 -18.25
CA ALA A 25 37.04 5.64 -18.71
C ALA A 25 35.53 5.33 -18.91
N PRO A 26 34.68 6.36 -19.05
CA PRO A 26 33.23 6.19 -19.18
C PRO A 26 32.81 5.55 -20.51
N SER A 27 31.80 4.68 -20.45
CA SER A 27 31.15 4.12 -21.64
C SER A 27 30.15 5.14 -22.22
N THR A 28 30.44 5.62 -23.42
CA THR A 28 29.51 6.39 -24.26
C THR A 28 28.44 5.46 -24.84
N VAL A 29 27.17 5.73 -24.59
CA VAL A 29 26.06 5.10 -25.32
C VAL A 29 25.81 5.93 -26.58
N ILE A 30 25.98 5.29 -27.73
CA ILE A 30 25.63 5.82 -29.05
C ILE A 30 24.11 5.63 -29.26
N TYR A 31 23.36 6.72 -29.37
CA TYR A 31 22.02 6.68 -29.95
C TYR A 31 22.15 6.61 -31.47
N LYS A 32 21.58 5.57 -32.08
CA LYS A 32 21.29 5.56 -33.52
C LYS A 32 19.88 6.12 -33.71
N ASP A 33 19.81 7.25 -34.40
CA ASP A 33 18.60 7.79 -35.00
C ASP A 33 18.61 7.50 -36.52
N ALA A 34 17.45 7.12 -37.03
CA ALA A 34 17.01 7.07 -38.43
C ALA A 34 15.60 6.44 -38.39
N GLY A 35 14.48 7.07 -38.78
CA GLY A 35 14.28 8.17 -39.73
C GLY A 35 13.63 7.63 -41.01
N GLY A 36 12.39 8.06 -41.30
CA GLY A 36 11.63 7.85 -42.55
C GLY A 36 10.21 7.31 -42.28
N GLN A 37 9.14 8.09 -42.15
CA GLN A 37 8.46 9.05 -43.06
C GLN A 37 7.75 8.44 -44.29
N ASP A 38 6.43 8.69 -44.32
CA ASP A 38 5.57 9.14 -45.43
C ASP A 38 4.41 8.23 -45.84
N ALA A 39 3.19 8.74 -45.65
CA ALA A 39 2.20 8.91 -46.70
C ALA A 39 1.03 9.80 -46.23
N VAL A 40 0.89 10.94 -46.89
CA VAL A 40 -0.19 11.92 -46.83
C VAL A 40 -1.26 11.51 -47.84
N SER A 41 -2.55 11.73 -47.54
CA SER A 41 -3.53 12.19 -48.54
C SER A 41 -4.78 12.76 -47.88
N GLU A 42 -5.25 13.85 -48.48
CA GLU A 42 -6.14 14.90 -48.00
C GLU A 42 -7.65 14.58 -48.11
N GLU A 43 -8.43 15.17 -47.20
CA GLU A 43 -9.71 15.93 -47.32
C GLU A 43 -10.42 15.98 -48.72
N PRO A 44 -11.77 16.11 -48.81
CA PRO A 44 -12.43 17.32 -48.29
C PRO A 44 -13.89 17.25 -47.77
N ALA A 45 -14.22 18.35 -47.09
CA ALA A 45 -15.51 18.87 -46.62
C ALA A 45 -16.75 18.69 -47.52
N ASP A 46 -17.92 18.64 -46.87
CA ASP A 46 -19.22 18.96 -47.47
C ASP A 46 -20.16 19.66 -46.46
N SER A 47 -21.07 20.47 -46.99
CA SER A 47 -21.57 21.72 -46.47
C SER A 47 -23.10 21.82 -46.55
N GLY A 48 -23.78 21.92 -45.40
CA GLY A 48 -25.14 22.47 -45.19
C GLY A 48 -26.31 21.84 -45.99
N PRO A 49 -27.57 22.34 -45.87
CA PRO A 49 -28.15 23.30 -44.93
C PRO A 49 -29.39 22.77 -44.13
N LEU A 50 -29.94 23.61 -43.24
CA LEU A 50 -31.20 23.44 -42.49
C LEU A 50 -32.45 23.32 -43.40
N PRO A 51 -33.60 22.91 -42.82
CA PRO A 51 -34.72 23.85 -42.87
C PRO A 51 -35.50 24.01 -41.54
N GLU A 52 -35.91 25.25 -41.29
CA GLU A 52 -37.05 25.63 -40.45
C GLU A 52 -38.39 25.30 -41.14
N GLY A 53 -39.47 25.09 -40.38
CA GLY A 53 -40.79 25.55 -40.80
C GLY A 53 -42.03 24.73 -40.41
N ALA A 54 -43.04 25.47 -39.97
CA ALA A 54 -44.49 25.20 -39.83
C ALA A 54 -44.94 24.47 -38.55
N ALA A 55 -45.48 25.18 -37.53
CA ALA A 55 -46.79 25.85 -37.47
C ALA A 55 -47.97 24.87 -37.47
N GLY A 56 -48.58 24.70 -36.29
CA GLY A 56 -49.88 24.08 -36.09
C GLY A 56 -50.65 24.88 -35.04
N ALA A 57 -51.54 25.75 -35.50
CA ALA A 57 -52.53 26.46 -34.70
C ALA A 57 -53.80 25.62 -34.52
N SER A 58 -54.42 25.64 -33.34
CA SER A 58 -55.88 25.49 -33.14
C SER A 58 -56.26 25.58 -31.65
N PRO A 59 -57.51 25.92 -31.28
CA PRO A 59 -58.00 27.29 -31.22
C PRO A 59 -58.58 27.65 -29.84
N ASP A 60 -58.83 28.95 -29.66
CA ASP A 60 -59.67 29.52 -28.60
C ASP A 60 -61.03 28.84 -28.47
N ALA A 61 -61.47 28.62 -27.22
CA ALA A 61 -62.85 28.86 -26.81
C ALA A 61 -62.93 29.12 -25.29
N PRO A 62 -63.90 29.94 -24.82
CA PRO A 62 -63.81 30.73 -23.60
C PRO A 62 -64.52 30.09 -22.40
N GLY A 63 -64.13 30.51 -21.19
CA GLY A 63 -64.85 30.16 -19.97
C GLY A 63 -64.46 31.06 -18.81
N ASP A 64 -65.28 32.09 -18.59
CA ASP A 64 -65.37 32.87 -17.36
C ASP A 64 -65.39 31.99 -16.11
N ALA A 65 -64.50 32.28 -15.17
CA ALA A 65 -64.79 32.21 -13.74
C ALA A 65 -63.74 33.02 -12.97
N LEU A 66 -64.08 34.29 -12.71
CA LEU A 66 -63.47 35.06 -11.63
C LEU A 66 -63.84 34.39 -10.31
N ASN A 67 -62.98 33.52 -9.81
CA ASN A 67 -63.00 33.10 -8.42
C ASN A 67 -61.96 33.93 -7.67
N ASP A 68 -62.45 34.99 -7.03
CA ASP A 68 -61.75 35.74 -5.99
C ASP A 68 -61.54 34.79 -4.79
N ALA A 69 -60.41 34.09 -4.78
CA ALA A 69 -59.91 33.37 -3.62
C ALA A 69 -58.74 34.16 -3.01
N PRO A 70 -58.60 34.20 -1.67
CA PRO A 70 -57.51 34.93 -1.04
C PRO A 70 -56.17 34.35 -1.48
N ILE A 71 -55.26 35.21 -1.95
CA ILE A 71 -53.86 34.85 -2.17
C ILE A 71 -53.24 34.60 -0.79
N GLU A 72 -53.27 33.34 -0.34
CA GLU A 72 -52.36 32.89 0.69
C GLU A 72 -50.95 32.88 0.10
N ASP A 73 -50.05 33.60 0.75
CA ASP A 73 -48.62 33.64 0.50
C ASP A 73 -48.03 32.24 0.75
N GLN A 74 -48.14 31.38 -0.27
CA GLN A 74 -47.53 30.06 -0.30
C GLN A 74 -46.03 30.25 -0.50
N VAL A 75 -45.31 30.41 0.61
CA VAL A 75 -43.86 30.32 0.64
C VAL A 75 -43.48 28.94 0.12
N SER A 76 -42.97 28.88 -1.10
CA SER A 76 -42.38 27.67 -1.66
C SER A 76 -41.38 27.09 -0.65
N PRO A 77 -41.45 25.80 -0.30
CA PRO A 77 -40.43 25.19 0.52
C PRO A 77 -39.05 25.41 -0.12
N PRO A 78 -37.99 25.63 0.68
CA PRO A 78 -36.66 25.79 0.12
C PRO A 78 -36.33 24.60 -0.75
N ASP A 79 -35.79 24.86 -1.95
CA ASP A 79 -35.28 23.84 -2.86
C ASP A 79 -34.46 22.84 -2.07
N VAL A 80 -34.97 21.61 -1.97
CA VAL A 80 -34.20 20.49 -1.45
C VAL A 80 -33.16 20.21 -2.53
N VAL A 81 -31.93 20.66 -2.31
CA VAL A 81 -30.80 20.28 -3.16
C VAL A 81 -30.64 18.78 -3.01
N GLU A 82 -31.24 18.04 -3.94
CA GLU A 82 -31.04 16.61 -4.11
C GLU A 82 -29.60 16.45 -4.58
N THR A 83 -28.67 16.32 -3.63
CA THR A 83 -27.30 15.94 -3.93
C THR A 83 -27.39 14.60 -4.63
N GLY A 84 -26.96 14.55 -5.89
CA GLY A 84 -26.92 13.32 -6.68
C GLY A 84 -26.23 12.19 -5.92
N PRO A 85 -26.41 10.92 -6.34
CA PRO A 85 -25.95 9.77 -5.59
C PRO A 85 -24.48 9.94 -5.19
N ASP A 86 -24.22 9.90 -3.87
CA ASP A 86 -22.87 10.01 -3.31
C ASP A 86 -21.96 9.04 -4.07
N ALA A 87 -20.82 9.55 -4.55
CA ALA A 87 -19.82 8.71 -5.17
C ALA A 87 -19.48 7.55 -4.21
N PRO A 88 -19.27 6.31 -4.70
CA PRO A 88 -19.04 5.16 -3.84
C PRO A 88 -17.94 5.45 -2.84
N VAL A 89 -18.27 5.42 -1.55
CA VAL A 89 -17.28 5.58 -0.48
C VAL A 89 -16.40 4.34 -0.49
N CYS A 90 -15.09 4.55 -0.64
CA CYS A 90 -14.12 3.45 -0.58
C CYS A 90 -14.04 2.92 0.85
N ASP A 91 -14.50 1.69 1.08
CA ASP A 91 -14.47 0.99 2.36
C ASP A 91 -13.31 -0.01 2.48
N ALA A 92 -12.51 -0.15 1.42
CA ALA A 92 -11.32 -0.99 1.43
C ALA A 92 -10.31 -0.52 2.50
N THR A 93 -9.63 -1.48 3.10
CA THR A 93 -8.51 -1.25 4.02
C THR A 93 -7.27 -1.96 3.51
N ALA A 94 -6.10 -1.41 3.82
CA ALA A 94 -4.85 -2.13 3.58
C ALA A 94 -4.71 -3.26 4.62
N VAL A 95 -4.07 -4.35 4.22
CA VAL A 95 -3.76 -5.52 5.05
C VAL A 95 -2.27 -5.84 4.95
N ILE A 96 -1.71 -6.48 5.97
CA ILE A 96 -0.34 -7.01 5.99
C ILE A 96 -0.32 -8.27 5.10
N ASN A 97 0.52 -8.26 4.07
CA ASN A 97 0.50 -9.28 3.02
C ASN A 97 1.69 -10.23 3.08
N GLU A 98 2.89 -9.73 3.37
CA GLU A 98 4.11 -10.53 3.37
C GLU A 98 5.13 -9.98 4.38
N ILE A 99 5.86 -10.86 5.05
CA ILE A 99 6.85 -10.51 6.07
C ILE A 99 8.11 -11.35 5.91
N GLN A 100 9.25 -10.70 5.73
CA GLN A 100 10.57 -11.30 5.93
C GLN A 100 11.22 -10.69 7.17
N THR A 101 11.58 -11.54 8.12
CA THR A 101 12.14 -11.12 9.42
C THR A 101 13.66 -11.16 9.48
N GLU A 102 14.32 -11.75 8.49
CA GLU A 102 15.78 -11.80 8.40
C GLU A 102 16.21 -12.22 6.98
N GLY A 103 17.27 -11.63 6.43
CA GLY A 103 17.90 -12.10 5.19
C GLY A 103 18.94 -13.19 5.44
N THR A 104 19.41 -13.85 4.38
CA THR A 104 20.48 -14.87 4.51
C THR A 104 21.87 -14.29 4.72
N VAL A 105 22.08 -13.01 4.39
CA VAL A 105 23.39 -12.35 4.44
C VAL A 105 23.41 -11.25 5.50
N GLU A 106 22.44 -10.35 5.45
CA GLU A 106 22.29 -9.26 6.41
C GLU A 106 21.04 -9.52 7.26
N PRO A 107 21.13 -9.49 8.60
CA PRO A 107 19.97 -9.74 9.44
C PRO A 107 18.92 -8.62 9.33
N GLU A 108 19.32 -7.39 8.99
CA GLU A 108 18.41 -6.27 8.76
C GLU A 108 17.85 -6.21 7.32
N ASP A 109 18.08 -7.24 6.50
CA ASP A 109 17.35 -7.45 5.23
C ASP A 109 15.97 -8.03 5.56
N GLU A 110 15.13 -7.13 6.02
CA GLU A 110 13.78 -7.38 6.50
C GLU A 110 12.79 -6.63 5.61
N PHE A 111 11.54 -7.08 5.57
CA PHE A 111 10.46 -6.24 5.07
C PHE A 111 9.09 -6.63 5.64
N VAL A 112 8.18 -5.68 5.58
CA VAL A 112 6.74 -5.88 5.69
C VAL A 112 6.08 -5.29 4.45
N GLU A 113 5.28 -6.08 3.76
CA GLU A 113 4.46 -5.63 2.65
C GLU A 113 3.01 -5.43 3.12
N LEU A 114 2.42 -4.31 2.72
CA LEU A 114 0.99 -4.08 2.80
C LEU A 114 0.36 -4.23 1.41
N TYR A 115 -0.88 -4.69 1.37
CA TYR A 115 -1.65 -4.87 0.15
C TYR A 115 -3.04 -4.26 0.27
N ASN A 116 -3.56 -3.74 -0.84
CA ASN A 116 -4.94 -3.30 -0.96
C ASN A 116 -5.76 -4.35 -1.73
N PRO A 117 -6.56 -5.19 -1.05
CA PRO A 117 -7.39 -6.20 -1.70
C PRO A 117 -8.63 -5.59 -2.37
N GLY A 118 -8.93 -4.31 -2.15
CA GLY A 118 -10.08 -3.62 -2.70
C GLY A 118 -9.96 -3.25 -4.18
N THR A 119 -11.01 -2.61 -4.67
CA THR A 119 -11.14 -2.10 -6.05
C THR A 119 -10.99 -0.58 -6.14
N CYS A 120 -10.80 0.09 -5.01
CA CYS A 120 -10.63 1.55 -4.90
C CYS A 120 -9.34 1.88 -4.14
N ALA A 121 -8.82 3.10 -4.33
CA ALA A 121 -7.59 3.54 -3.66
C ALA A 121 -7.83 3.76 -2.15
N VAL A 122 -7.01 3.15 -1.31
CA VAL A 122 -7.07 3.31 0.15
C VAL A 122 -6.28 4.55 0.56
N PRO A 123 -6.90 5.56 1.19
CA PRO A 123 -6.16 6.64 1.83
C PRO A 123 -5.41 6.10 3.05
N MET A 124 -4.10 6.28 3.07
CA MET A 124 -3.21 5.75 4.11
C MET A 124 -3.00 6.77 5.24
N ASP A 125 -3.67 7.93 5.21
CA ASP A 125 -3.62 8.90 6.30
C ASP A 125 -3.95 8.23 7.64
N GLU A 126 -3.14 8.55 8.64
CA GLU A 126 -3.23 8.05 10.03
C GLU A 126 -2.93 6.56 10.20
N TYR A 127 -2.44 5.88 9.14
CA TYR A 127 -1.93 4.52 9.30
C TYR A 127 -0.58 4.52 10.04
N SER A 128 -0.35 3.51 10.85
CA SER A 128 0.94 3.18 11.45
C SER A 128 1.09 1.68 11.57
N LEU A 129 2.32 1.21 11.40
CA LEU A 129 2.70 -0.19 11.58
C LEU A 129 3.52 -0.33 12.86
N TYR A 130 3.10 -1.23 13.73
CA TYR A 130 3.75 -1.51 15.00
C TYR A 130 4.26 -2.93 15.05
N TYR A 131 5.43 -3.11 15.65
CA TYR A 131 5.99 -4.40 16.02
C TYR A 131 5.90 -4.61 17.54
N ARG A 132 5.69 -5.86 17.95
CA ARG A 132 5.79 -6.31 19.34
C ARG A 132 6.50 -7.65 19.41
N SER A 133 7.47 -7.76 20.31
CA SER A 133 8.19 -9.02 20.51
C SER A 133 7.27 -10.15 21.01
N ALA A 134 7.71 -11.40 20.87
CA ALA A 134 6.88 -12.58 21.14
C ALA A 134 6.11 -12.53 22.48
N THR A 135 6.75 -12.10 23.57
CA THR A 135 6.13 -11.99 24.90
C THR A 135 6.10 -10.56 25.41
N GLY A 136 6.38 -9.58 24.54
CA GLY A 136 6.43 -8.18 24.91
C GLY A 136 5.03 -7.59 25.11
N THR A 137 4.97 -6.48 25.85
CA THR A 137 3.75 -5.70 26.07
C THR A 137 3.82 -4.28 25.50
N THR A 138 4.96 -3.90 24.94
CA THR A 138 5.24 -2.56 24.41
C THR A 138 5.38 -2.61 22.89
N ASP A 139 4.78 -1.64 22.22
CA ASP A 139 4.91 -1.47 20.77
C ASP A 139 6.18 -0.71 20.40
N SER A 140 6.85 -1.18 19.36
CA SER A 140 7.86 -0.43 18.62
C SER A 140 7.25 0.02 17.30
N THR A 141 7.26 1.32 17.02
CA THR A 141 6.77 1.84 15.74
C THR A 141 7.74 1.47 14.63
N LEU A 142 7.28 0.77 13.59
CA LEU A 142 8.05 0.53 12.38
C LEU A 142 7.85 1.66 11.37
N TRP A 143 6.63 2.19 11.27
CA TRP A 143 6.29 3.19 10.28
C TRP A 143 5.03 3.96 10.67
N THR A 144 4.97 5.22 10.24
CA THR A 144 3.79 6.07 10.30
C THR A 144 3.61 6.73 8.93
N ALA A 145 2.38 6.70 8.43
CA ALA A 145 2.04 7.27 7.14
C ALA A 145 2.26 8.79 7.11
N ILE A 146 2.54 9.30 5.91
CA ILE A 146 2.59 10.73 5.64
C ILE A 146 1.29 11.19 4.98
N ALA A 147 0.93 12.46 5.17
CA ALA A 147 -0.32 13.01 4.67
C ALA A 147 -0.44 12.89 3.14
N GLY A 148 -1.64 12.54 2.65
CA GLY A 148 -1.96 12.43 1.24
C GLY A 148 -1.50 11.13 0.57
N GLN A 149 -0.90 10.21 1.33
CA GLN A 149 -0.48 8.91 0.83
C GLN A 149 -1.67 8.01 0.51
N LYS A 150 -1.59 7.27 -0.61
CA LYS A 150 -2.64 6.37 -1.06
C LYS A 150 -2.06 5.05 -1.55
N LEU A 151 -2.71 3.95 -1.21
CA LEU A 151 -2.42 2.63 -1.78
C LEU A 151 -3.45 2.31 -2.87
N GLN A 152 -3.00 2.21 -4.12
CA GLN A 152 -3.87 1.96 -5.26
C GLN A 152 -4.55 0.57 -5.17
N PRO A 153 -5.69 0.35 -5.86
CA PRO A 153 -6.32 -0.97 -5.90
C PRO A 153 -5.34 -2.04 -6.34
N LYS A 154 -5.33 -3.20 -5.65
CA LYS A 154 -4.47 -4.34 -5.97
C LYS A 154 -2.97 -4.02 -5.99
N ALA A 155 -2.56 -2.93 -5.36
CA ALA A 155 -1.18 -2.51 -5.28
C ALA A 155 -0.55 -2.94 -3.96
N TYR A 156 0.77 -3.08 -4.00
CA TYR A 156 1.63 -3.43 -2.88
C TYR A 156 2.36 -2.19 -2.37
N PHE A 157 2.65 -2.17 -1.07
CA PHE A 157 3.41 -1.13 -0.40
C PHE A 157 4.44 -1.76 0.53
N VAL A 158 5.72 -1.60 0.21
CA VAL A 158 6.81 -2.30 0.90
C VAL A 158 7.54 -1.37 1.86
N LEU A 159 7.59 -1.81 3.12
CA LEU A 159 8.40 -1.24 4.18
C LEU A 159 9.64 -2.12 4.38
N GLY A 160 10.82 -1.61 4.04
CA GLY A 160 12.08 -2.36 4.13
C GLY A 160 12.88 -2.05 5.39
N GLY A 161 13.58 -3.05 5.92
CA GLY A 161 14.62 -2.88 6.93
C GLY A 161 15.84 -2.12 6.41
N ALA A 162 16.81 -1.87 7.28
CA ALA A 162 17.99 -1.05 6.97
C ALA A 162 18.88 -1.63 5.86
N LYS A 163 18.75 -2.94 5.57
CA LYS A 163 19.54 -3.67 4.57
C LYS A 163 18.68 -4.34 3.51
N TYR A 164 17.41 -3.90 3.36
CA TYR A 164 16.48 -4.42 2.37
C TYR A 164 17.12 -4.57 0.98
N SER A 165 17.08 -5.78 0.42
CA SER A 165 17.88 -6.15 -0.75
C SER A 165 17.09 -6.32 -2.07
N TYR A 166 15.75 -6.25 -2.03
CA TYR A 166 14.88 -6.48 -3.19
C TYR A 166 14.57 -5.20 -4.01
N GLY A 167 15.55 -4.31 -4.12
CA GLY A 167 15.43 -3.02 -4.83
C GLY A 167 15.01 -1.86 -3.91
N ALA A 168 14.21 -0.93 -4.42
CA ALA A 168 13.74 0.21 -3.63
C ALA A 168 12.43 -0.14 -2.88
N ALA A 169 12.49 -0.09 -1.54
CA ALA A 169 11.29 -0.06 -0.71
C ALA A 169 10.54 1.27 -0.90
N ASP A 170 9.23 1.29 -0.61
CA ASP A 170 8.48 2.54 -0.60
C ASP A 170 8.88 3.39 0.61
N PHE A 171 9.17 2.74 1.74
CA PHE A 171 9.68 3.37 2.97
C PHE A 171 10.67 2.43 3.68
N THR A 172 11.58 3.02 4.45
CA THR A 172 12.44 2.28 5.39
C THR A 172 11.78 2.26 6.76
N PHE A 173 11.99 1.18 7.53
CA PHE A 173 11.62 1.12 8.94
C PHE A 173 12.21 2.31 9.72
N ALA A 174 11.53 2.69 10.80
CA ALA A 174 12.03 3.68 11.74
C ALA A 174 13.44 3.30 12.24
N PRO A 175 14.33 4.28 12.48
CA PRO A 175 15.72 4.00 12.88
C PRO A 175 15.80 3.08 14.11
N GLY A 176 16.55 1.99 13.98
CA GLY A 176 16.75 1.00 15.05
C GLY A 176 15.61 -0.01 15.23
N ALA A 177 14.54 0.09 14.44
CA ALA A 177 13.50 -0.91 14.42
C ALA A 177 13.94 -2.16 13.63
N SER A 178 13.53 -3.33 14.13
CA SER A 178 13.79 -4.65 13.54
C SER A 178 12.71 -5.63 14.02
N LEU A 179 12.62 -6.77 13.34
CA LEU A 179 11.74 -7.89 13.63
C LEU A 179 12.55 -9.02 14.29
N ALA A 180 11.89 -9.87 15.07
CA ALA A 180 12.53 -11.06 15.62
C ALA A 180 12.20 -12.29 14.78
N LEU A 181 13.24 -13.00 14.34
CA LEU A 181 13.12 -14.24 13.57
C LEU A 181 12.23 -15.29 14.28
N ALA A 182 12.53 -15.57 15.55
CA ALA A 182 11.89 -16.67 16.29
C ALA A 182 10.42 -16.41 16.69
N GLY A 183 9.94 -15.17 16.61
CA GLY A 183 8.55 -14.85 16.91
C GLY A 183 8.34 -13.39 17.32
N GLY A 184 7.19 -12.88 16.92
CA GLY A 184 6.76 -11.51 17.15
C GLY A 184 5.37 -11.30 16.61
N GLY A 185 4.88 -10.07 16.67
CA GLY A 185 3.62 -9.70 16.06
C GLY A 185 3.67 -8.30 15.46
N LEU A 186 2.89 -8.10 14.41
CA LEU A 186 2.67 -6.82 13.75
C LEU A 186 1.22 -6.40 13.90
N ALA A 187 0.98 -5.11 14.05
CA ALA A 187 -0.34 -4.52 13.95
C ALA A 187 -0.31 -3.31 13.03
N LEU A 188 -1.12 -3.37 11.99
CA LEU A 188 -1.46 -2.22 11.15
C LEU A 188 -2.63 -1.50 11.82
N LYS A 189 -2.42 -0.27 12.25
CA LYS A 189 -3.45 0.55 12.90
C LYS A 189 -3.77 1.77 12.06
N ARG A 190 -5.01 2.23 12.14
CA ARG A 190 -5.43 3.56 11.68
C ARG A 190 -5.95 4.32 12.90
N ASN A 191 -5.29 5.42 13.26
CA ASN A 191 -5.42 6.02 14.58
C ASN A 191 -5.23 4.97 15.70
N THR A 192 -6.26 4.73 16.50
CA THR A 192 -6.26 3.76 17.61
C THR A 192 -6.83 2.40 17.22
N LYS A 193 -7.45 2.27 16.04
CA LYS A 193 -8.10 1.04 15.59
C LYS A 193 -7.07 0.13 14.92
N THR A 194 -6.95 -1.10 15.40
CA THR A 194 -6.26 -2.17 14.65
C THR A 194 -7.08 -2.54 13.42
N ILE A 195 -6.46 -2.43 12.26
CA ILE A 195 -7.03 -2.75 10.95
C ILE A 195 -6.70 -4.20 10.59
N ASP A 196 -5.45 -4.59 10.80
CA ASP A 196 -4.96 -5.94 10.56
C ASP A 196 -3.83 -6.26 11.55
N MET A 197 -3.65 -7.53 11.90
CA MET A 197 -2.59 -8.01 12.77
C MET A 197 -2.14 -9.42 12.41
N VAL A 198 -0.86 -9.69 12.65
CA VAL A 198 -0.27 -11.01 12.42
C VAL A 198 0.78 -11.31 13.46
N GLY A 199 0.63 -12.46 14.11
CA GLY A 199 1.61 -13.03 15.03
C GLY A 199 2.24 -14.28 14.42
N TRP A 200 3.55 -14.46 14.61
CA TRP A 200 4.28 -15.61 14.09
C TRP A 200 5.14 -16.31 15.13
N GLY A 201 5.47 -17.57 14.86
CA GLY A 201 6.44 -18.34 15.61
C GLY A 201 6.05 -18.50 17.08
N SER A 202 6.91 -18.02 17.98
CA SER A 202 6.71 -18.13 19.44
C SER A 202 5.79 -17.05 20.03
N ALA A 203 5.12 -16.24 19.21
CA ALA A 203 4.30 -15.13 19.67
C ALA A 203 3.18 -15.55 20.66
N LYS A 204 3.08 -14.78 21.73
CA LYS A 204 2.02 -14.81 22.76
C LYS A 204 1.53 -13.40 23.10
N ASN A 205 1.83 -12.44 22.23
CA ASN A 205 1.47 -11.05 22.40
C ASN A 205 0.06 -10.79 21.84
N ALA A 206 -0.39 -9.53 21.90
CA ALA A 206 -1.75 -9.14 21.54
C ALA A 206 -2.04 -9.11 20.03
N TYR A 207 -1.07 -9.42 19.16
CA TYR A 207 -1.19 -9.35 17.70
C TYR A 207 -1.28 -10.72 17.04
N VAL A 208 -1.58 -11.76 17.82
CA VAL A 208 -1.94 -13.07 17.29
C VAL A 208 -3.43 -13.06 16.98
N ASP A 209 -3.78 -13.25 15.71
CA ASP A 209 -5.16 -13.50 15.30
C ASP A 209 -5.40 -15.00 15.12
N GLY A 210 -6.37 -15.54 15.85
CA GLY A 210 -6.58 -16.98 15.98
C GLY A 210 -5.34 -17.72 16.51
N ALA A 211 -4.54 -18.29 15.60
CA ALA A 211 -3.30 -18.98 15.91
C ALA A 211 -2.13 -18.41 15.11
N VAL A 212 -0.91 -18.53 15.65
CA VAL A 212 0.30 -17.96 15.04
C VAL A 212 0.59 -18.53 13.65
N ALA A 213 1.01 -17.65 12.73
CA ALA A 213 1.69 -18.03 11.50
C ALA A 213 2.99 -18.79 11.80
N PRO A 214 3.52 -19.58 10.86
CA PRO A 214 4.84 -20.18 11.01
C PRO A 214 5.94 -19.11 11.17
N ALA A 215 7.05 -19.44 11.81
CA ALA A 215 8.27 -18.62 11.69
C ALA A 215 9.02 -19.03 10.42
N ALA A 216 9.23 -18.09 9.50
CA ALA A 216 10.08 -18.32 8.34
C ALA A 216 11.55 -18.44 8.76
N ALA A 217 12.34 -19.22 8.01
CA ALA A 217 13.79 -19.24 8.17
C ALA A 217 14.42 -17.96 7.57
N ALA A 218 15.69 -17.67 7.92
CA ALA A 218 16.41 -16.55 7.30
C ALA A 218 16.42 -16.65 5.76
N GLY A 219 16.16 -15.53 5.09
CA GLY A 219 15.97 -15.43 3.64
C GLY A 219 14.66 -16.03 3.11
N LYS A 220 13.70 -16.32 4.00
CA LYS A 220 12.33 -16.71 3.67
C LYS A 220 11.35 -15.71 4.27
N SER A 221 10.16 -15.66 3.69
CA SER A 221 9.05 -14.85 4.19
C SER A 221 7.91 -15.74 4.67
N ILE A 222 7.01 -15.17 5.45
CA ILE A 222 5.62 -15.64 5.55
C ILE A 222 4.72 -14.72 4.73
N ALA A 223 3.78 -15.29 3.99
CA ALA A 223 2.97 -14.56 3.03
C ALA A 223 1.50 -15.01 3.09
N ARG A 224 0.55 -14.05 2.99
CA ARG A 224 -0.88 -14.34 2.86
C ARG A 224 -1.15 -14.98 1.51
N HIS A 225 -1.88 -16.11 1.49
CA HIS A 225 -2.23 -16.78 0.24
C HIS A 225 -3.71 -17.20 0.23
N PRO A 226 -4.54 -16.64 -0.68
CA PRO A 226 -4.23 -15.59 -1.66
C PRO A 226 -3.87 -14.23 -1.05
N ASP A 227 -3.34 -13.31 -1.88
CA ASP A 227 -3.02 -11.94 -1.43
C ASP A 227 -4.24 -11.26 -0.77
N GLY A 228 -4.03 -10.77 0.44
CA GLY A 228 -5.03 -10.07 1.24
C GLY A 228 -6.19 -10.92 1.75
N ASP A 229 -6.10 -12.26 1.68
CA ASP A 229 -7.08 -13.15 2.33
C ASP A 229 -6.88 -13.12 3.85
N ASP A 230 -7.99 -13.01 4.59
CA ASP A 230 -7.96 -12.83 6.05
C ASP A 230 -9.12 -13.60 6.67
N SER A 231 -8.82 -14.76 7.26
CA SER A 231 -9.81 -15.65 7.88
C SER A 231 -9.88 -15.48 9.40
N ASP A 232 -9.33 -14.37 9.91
CA ASP A 232 -9.10 -14.10 11.33
C ASP A 232 -8.24 -15.21 11.98
N ASN A 233 -7.30 -15.80 11.22
CA ASN A 233 -6.40 -16.84 11.71
C ASN A 233 -5.07 -16.87 10.96
N ASN A 234 -4.02 -16.33 11.60
CA ASN A 234 -2.72 -16.18 10.96
C ASN A 234 -2.09 -17.51 10.52
N SER A 235 -2.38 -18.63 11.21
CA SER A 235 -1.86 -19.96 10.84
C SER A 235 -2.49 -20.55 9.58
N VAL A 236 -3.68 -20.07 9.21
CA VAL A 236 -4.40 -20.47 8.00
C VAL A 236 -4.02 -19.55 6.84
N ASP A 237 -3.91 -18.25 7.12
CA ASP A 237 -3.74 -17.24 6.09
C ASP A 237 -2.28 -17.17 5.60
N PHE A 238 -1.30 -17.38 6.50
CA PHE A 238 0.11 -17.22 6.19
C PHE A 238 0.84 -18.55 6.03
N THR A 239 1.61 -18.67 4.96
CA THR A 239 2.53 -19.78 4.73
C THR A 239 3.95 -19.30 4.50
N ALA A 240 4.94 -20.12 4.87
CA ALA A 240 6.35 -19.77 4.69
C ALA A 240 6.84 -20.11 3.28
N GLY A 241 7.53 -19.18 2.61
CA GLY A 241 7.86 -19.30 1.19
C GLY A 241 9.08 -18.51 0.75
N THR A 242 9.27 -18.46 -0.57
CA THR A 242 10.28 -17.58 -1.16
C THR A 242 9.71 -16.17 -1.23
N PRO A 243 10.47 -15.15 -0.79
CA PRO A 243 10.00 -13.77 -0.78
C PRO A 243 9.54 -13.26 -2.15
N THR A 244 8.38 -12.60 -2.19
CA THR A 244 7.75 -12.06 -3.40
C THR A 244 7.40 -10.56 -3.33
N PRO A 245 8.26 -9.68 -2.76
CA PRO A 245 7.89 -8.29 -2.60
C PRO A 245 7.51 -7.63 -3.94
N ARG A 246 6.40 -6.88 -3.91
CA ARG A 246 5.71 -6.23 -5.04
C ARG A 246 5.13 -7.19 -6.07
N LYS A 247 4.89 -8.44 -5.72
CA LYS A 247 4.32 -9.47 -6.61
C LYS A 247 3.30 -10.30 -5.84
N THR A 248 2.45 -10.98 -6.60
CA THR A 248 1.51 -11.94 -6.02
C THR A 248 2.24 -13.05 -5.29
N ASN A 249 1.77 -13.34 -4.08
CA ASN A 249 2.30 -14.43 -3.26
C ASN A 249 2.06 -15.78 -3.93
N ASN A 250 3.07 -16.65 -3.90
CA ASN A 250 3.03 -18.00 -4.50
C ASN A 250 2.61 -19.09 -3.51
#